data_AF-K1TWC0-F1
#
_entry.id   AF-K1TWC0-F1
#
_cell.length_a   1.000
_cell.length_b   1.000
_cell.length_c   1.000
_cell.angle_alpha   90.00
_cell.angle_beta   90.00
_cell.angle_gamma   90.00
#
_symmetry.space_group_name_H-M   'P 1'
#
loop_
_entity.id
_entity.type
_entity.pdbx_description
1 polymer ?
#
loop_
_entity_poly.entity_id
_entity_poly.type
_entity_poly.pdbx_seq_one_letter_code
_entity_poly.pdbx_strand_id
1 'polypeptide(L)'
;KDFDFDYTKKSARMLYHFMIKMPRGFVIAMRDFVVGIFNVFCSGKKLCTVSGAHGFPRETYKSEWFEEKIMLPFESGEYPAPAGYDSLLTNMYGDYMKPPEDDEKSGHFTSVESDK
;
A
#
# COMPACT_ATOMS: atom_id res chain seq x y z
N LYS A 1 27.03 -5.77 2.22
CA LYS A 1 26.39 -4.56 2.77
C LYS A 1 25.32 -5.07 3.71
N ASP A 2 25.58 -5.02 5.02
CA ASP A 2 24.55 -5.32 6.00
C ASP A 2 23.44 -4.28 5.84
N PHE A 3 22.25 -4.77 5.55
CA PHE A 3 21.07 -3.94 5.32
C PHE A 3 20.58 -3.50 6.71
N ASP A 4 20.83 -2.25 7.08
CA ASP A 4 20.48 -1.72 8.40
C ASP A 4 18.97 -1.40 8.45
N PHE A 5 18.21 -2.24 9.16
CA PHE A 5 16.79 -2.03 9.40
C PHE A 5 16.60 -1.49 10.82
N ASP A 6 16.18 -0.23 10.94
CA ASP A 6 15.84 0.36 12.24
C ASP A 6 14.39 0.01 12.64
N TYR A 7 14.19 -1.23 13.08
CA TYR A 7 12.91 -1.63 13.65
C TYR A 7 12.69 -0.93 15.00
N THR A 8 11.74 0.01 15.03
CA THR A 8 11.38 0.77 16.24
C THR A 8 10.82 -0.10 17.38
N LYS A 9 10.18 -1.23 17.05
CA LYS A 9 9.57 -2.14 18.03
C LYS A 9 10.53 -3.23 18.49
N LYS A 10 10.69 -3.40 19.81
CA LYS A 10 11.52 -4.46 20.42
C LYS A 10 11.16 -5.87 19.94
N SER A 11 9.86 -6.14 19.78
CA SER A 11 9.36 -7.43 19.27
C SER A 11 9.81 -7.70 17.84
N ALA A 12 9.78 -6.69 16.97
CA ALA A 12 10.23 -6.81 15.58
C ALA A 12 11.75 -7.07 15.50
N ARG A 13 12.55 -6.39 16.33
CA ARG A 13 14.00 -6.65 16.44
C ARG A 13 14.31 -8.08 16.88
N MET A 14 13.63 -8.56 17.92
CA MET A 14 13.79 -9.93 18.40
C MET A 14 13.44 -10.95 17.31
N LEU A 15 12.30 -10.75 16.64
CA LEU A 15 11.86 -11.60 15.54
C LEU A 15 12.87 -11.59 14.38
N TYR A 16 13.38 -10.43 13.99
CA TYR A 16 14.40 -10.30 12.94
C TYR A 16 15.67 -11.10 13.26
N HIS A 17 16.22 -10.93 14.47
CA HIS A 17 17.43 -11.66 14.89
C HIS A 17 17.19 -13.16 15.02
N PHE A 18 15.96 -13.59 15.29
CA PHE A 18 15.58 -14.99 15.23
C PHE A 18 15.49 -15.50 13.79
N MET A 19 14.83 -14.75 12.90
CA MET A 19 14.59 -15.14 11.50
C MET A 19 15.85 -15.18 10.65
N ILE A 20 16.81 -14.28 10.87
CA ILE A 20 18.05 -14.24 10.09
C ILE A 20 18.96 -15.46 10.32
N LYS A 21 18.80 -16.16 11.45
CA LYS A 21 19.57 -17.37 11.77
C LYS A 21 19.02 -18.63 11.09
N MET A 22 17.83 -18.56 10.50
CA MET A 22 17.19 -19.71 9.85
C MET A 22 17.58 -19.82 8.38
N PRO A 23 17.62 -21.04 7.79
CA PRO A 23 17.83 -21.20 6.36
C PRO A 23 16.76 -20.47 5.55
N ARG A 24 17.14 -19.80 4.46
CA ARG A 24 16.21 -18.99 3.64
C ARG A 24 15.00 -19.78 3.14
N GLY A 25 15.21 -21.03 2.71
CA GLY A 25 14.11 -21.89 2.25
C GLY A 25 13.07 -22.17 3.33
N PHE A 26 13.50 -22.32 4.59
CA PHE A 26 12.59 -22.48 5.72
C PHE A 26 11.79 -21.20 5.98
N VAL A 27 12.44 -20.02 5.93
CA VAL A 27 11.75 -18.73 6.12
C VAL A 27 10.69 -18.50 5.04
N ILE A 28 10.99 -18.86 3.78
CA ILE A 28 10.04 -18.77 2.67
C ILE A 28 8.86 -19.72 2.89
N ALA A 29 9.12 -20.99 3.24
CA ALA A 29 8.07 -21.95 3.52
C ALA A 29 7.17 -21.52 4.70
N MET A 30 7.78 -20.97 5.76
CA MET A 30 7.06 -20.44 6.92
C MET A 30 6.18 -19.24 6.52
N ARG A 31 6.69 -18.33 5.69
CA ARG A 31 5.89 -17.22 5.13
C ARG A 31 4.68 -17.76 4.37
N ASP A 32 4.90 -18.70 3.45
CA ASP A 32 3.83 -19.23 2.60
C ASP A 32 2.78 -19.99 3.41
N PHE A 33 3.22 -20.71 4.44
CA PHE A 33 2.32 -21.35 5.39
C PHE A 33 1.46 -20.33 6.15
N VAL A 34 2.07 -19.28 6.70
CA VAL A 34 1.35 -18.20 7.40
C VAL A 34 0.36 -17.53 6.46
N VAL A 35 0.79 -17.15 5.25
CA VAL A 35 -0.10 -16.57 4.22
C VAL A 35 -1.25 -17.53 3.89
N GLY A 36 -0.98 -18.84 3.75
CA GLY A 36 -2.01 -19.85 3.52
C GLY A 36 -3.05 -19.92 4.64
N ILE A 37 -2.61 -19.93 5.90
CA ILE A 37 -3.51 -19.87 7.07
C ILE A 37 -4.37 -18.60 7.00
N PHE A 38 -3.75 -17.43 6.83
CA PHE A 38 -4.48 -16.18 6.79
C PHE A 38 -5.46 -16.12 5.61
N ASN A 39 -5.11 -16.66 4.45
CA ASN A 39 -6.02 -16.73 3.30
C ASN A 39 -7.29 -17.56 3.60
N VAL A 40 -7.21 -18.57 4.47
CA VAL A 40 -8.41 -19.33 4.91
C VAL A 40 -9.29 -18.50 5.83
N PHE A 41 -8.70 -17.68 6.71
CA PHE A 41 -9.45 -16.85 7.67
C PHE A 41 -9.90 -15.51 7.08
N CYS A 42 -9.26 -15.03 6.02
CA CYS A 42 -9.56 -13.76 5.39
C CYS A 42 -10.79 -13.89 4.48
N SER A 43 -11.83 -13.11 4.78
CA SER A 43 -13.08 -13.09 4.00
C SER A 43 -12.94 -12.55 2.56
N GLY A 44 -11.77 -12.07 2.15
CA GLY A 44 -11.56 -11.39 0.87
C GLY A 44 -12.23 -10.00 0.74
N LYS A 45 -13.09 -9.62 1.69
CA LYS A 45 -13.91 -8.39 1.66
C LYS A 45 -13.12 -7.09 1.74
N LYS A 46 -11.89 -7.15 2.23
CA LYS A 46 -10.99 -6.00 2.36
C LYS A 46 -9.66 -6.31 1.71
N LEU A 47 -9.22 -5.39 0.86
CA LEU A 47 -7.93 -5.40 0.18
C LEU A 47 -7.02 -4.38 0.87
N CYS A 48 -5.71 -4.59 0.82
CA CYS A 48 -4.74 -3.65 1.41
C CYS A 48 -3.47 -3.60 0.57
N THR A 49 -3.04 -2.39 0.22
CA THR A 49 -1.74 -2.17 -0.43
C THR A 49 -0.68 -2.00 0.65
N VAL A 50 0.22 -2.98 0.77
CA VAL A 50 1.35 -2.90 1.69
C VAL A 50 2.39 -1.95 1.12
N SER A 51 2.94 -1.06 1.96
CA SER A 51 3.94 -0.05 1.56
C SER A 51 3.45 1.07 0.64
N GLY A 52 2.14 1.29 0.53
CA GLY A 52 1.58 2.47 -0.14
C GLY A 52 1.95 3.77 0.60
N ALA A 53 2.07 4.88 -0.14
CA ALA A 53 2.49 6.17 0.40
C ALA A 53 1.50 6.75 1.42
N HIS A 54 0.21 6.40 1.32
CA HIS A 54 -0.84 6.95 2.18
C HIS A 54 -0.97 6.21 3.53
N GLY A 55 -0.36 5.03 3.64
CA GLY A 55 -0.33 4.19 4.83
C GLY A 55 -1.68 3.62 5.25
N PHE A 56 -1.67 2.79 6.30
CA PHE A 56 -2.90 2.32 6.95
C PHE A 56 -3.54 3.47 7.75
N PRO A 57 -4.87 3.68 7.70
CA PRO A 57 -5.89 2.83 7.09
C PRO A 57 -6.28 3.20 5.64
N ARG A 58 -5.73 4.27 5.07
CA ARG A 58 -6.13 4.80 3.75
C ARG A 58 -5.83 3.86 2.58
N GLU A 59 -4.82 3.02 2.72
CA GLU A 59 -4.48 1.97 1.75
C GLU A 59 -5.29 0.68 1.95
N THR A 60 -6.39 0.71 2.72
CA THR A 60 -7.33 -0.40 2.87
C THR A 60 -8.61 -0.12 2.10
N TYR A 61 -8.98 -1.04 1.22
CA TYR A 61 -10.09 -0.90 0.29
C TYR A 61 -11.12 -1.99 0.52
N LYS A 62 -12.37 -1.75 0.14
CA LYS A 62 -13.35 -2.84 0.04
C LYS A 62 -13.21 -3.53 -1.31
N SER A 63 -13.25 -4.85 -1.33
CA SER A 63 -13.18 -5.63 -2.58
C SER A 63 -14.29 -5.25 -3.56
N GLU A 64 -15.48 -4.96 -3.03
CA GLU A 64 -16.68 -4.56 -3.79
C GLU A 64 -16.44 -3.35 -4.71
N TRP A 65 -15.50 -2.46 -4.35
CA TRP A 65 -15.15 -1.30 -5.18
C TRP A 65 -14.54 -1.67 -6.52
N PHE A 66 -13.99 -2.89 -6.64
CA PHE A 66 -13.31 -3.40 -7.83
C PHE A 66 -14.07 -4.52 -8.55
N GLU A 67 -15.25 -4.93 -8.05
CA GLU A 67 -16.01 -6.06 -8.62
C GLU A 67 -16.53 -5.75 -10.04
N GLU A 68 -16.92 -4.50 -10.29
CA GLU A 68 -17.42 -4.03 -11.57
C GLU A 68 -16.51 -2.94 -12.14
N LYS A 69 -16.42 -2.88 -13.47
CA LYS A 69 -15.75 -1.80 -14.20
C LYS A 69 -16.77 -1.02 -15.02
N ILE A 70 -16.59 0.29 -15.07
CA ILE A 70 -17.35 1.22 -15.90
C ILE A 70 -16.42 1.94 -16.88
N MET A 71 -16.94 2.32 -18.04
CA MET A 71 -16.19 3.16 -18.98
C MET A 71 -16.43 4.63 -18.62
N LEU A 72 -15.36 5.37 -18.36
CA LEU A 72 -15.43 6.80 -18.08
C LEU A 72 -14.76 7.58 -19.21
N PRO A 73 -15.35 8.70 -19.65
CA PRO A 73 -14.70 9.60 -20.58
C PRO A 73 -13.52 10.29 -19.88
N PHE A 74 -12.35 10.26 -20.52
CA PHE A 74 -11.18 11.01 -20.09
C PHE A 74 -10.47 11.57 -21.33
N GLU A 75 -10.29 12.89 -21.36
CA GLU A 75 -9.80 13.62 -22.53
C GLU A 75 -10.59 13.28 -23.82
N SER A 76 -9.96 12.64 -24.79
CA SER A 76 -10.54 12.27 -26.09
C SER A 76 -10.99 10.81 -26.17
N GLY A 77 -10.86 10.04 -25.09
CA GLY A 77 -11.13 8.60 -25.07
C GLY A 77 -12.04 8.14 -23.93
N GLU A 78 -12.39 6.86 -23.96
CA GLU A 78 -13.08 6.18 -22.85
C GLU A 78 -12.15 5.14 -22.24
N TYR A 79 -12.06 5.13 -20.92
CA TYR A 79 -11.15 4.27 -20.19
C TYR A 79 -11.89 3.49 -19.10
N PRO A 80 -11.51 2.23 -18.86
CA PRO A 80 -12.10 1.44 -17.79
C PRO A 80 -11.63 1.95 -16.43
N ALA A 81 -12.58 2.18 -15.52
CA ALA A 81 -12.34 2.48 -14.13
C ALA A 81 -13.15 1.53 -13.24
N PRO A 82 -12.73 1.28 -11.99
CA PRO A 82 -13.56 0.57 -11.02
C PRO A 82 -14.89 1.30 -10.81
N ALA A 83 -16.02 0.60 -10.74
CA ALA A 83 -17.32 1.22 -10.47
C ALA A 83 -17.33 1.98 -9.13
N GLY A 84 -16.58 1.49 -8.14
CA GLY A 84 -16.40 2.13 -6.84
C GLY A 84 -15.29 3.19 -6.79
N TYR A 85 -14.85 3.76 -7.93
CA TYR A 85 -13.73 4.71 -7.99
C TYR A 85 -13.92 5.90 -7.04
N ASP A 86 -15.14 6.43 -6.90
CA ASP A 86 -15.43 7.57 -6.04
C ASP A 86 -15.13 7.27 -4.56
N SER A 87 -15.61 6.12 -4.07
CA SER A 87 -15.32 5.65 -2.71
C SER A 87 -13.84 5.34 -2.51
N LEU A 88 -13.18 4.79 -3.52
CA LEU A 88 -11.76 4.49 -3.49
C LEU A 88 -10.92 5.76 -3.38
N LEU A 89 -11.17 6.76 -4.23
CA LEU A 89 -10.43 8.02 -4.23
C LEU A 89 -10.73 8.82 -2.96
N THR A 90 -11.97 8.81 -2.49
CA THR A 90 -12.35 9.45 -1.22
C THR A 90 -11.64 8.81 -0.03
N ASN A 91 -11.50 7.49 -0.02
CA ASN A 91 -10.79 6.77 1.04
C ASN A 91 -9.28 7.09 1.05
N MET A 92 -8.67 7.25 -0.12
CA MET A 92 -7.24 7.56 -0.26
C MET A 92 -6.92 9.03 0.05
N TYR A 93 -7.69 9.96 -0.52
CA TYR A 93 -7.34 11.37 -0.59
C TYR A 93 -8.30 12.29 0.17
N GLY A 94 -9.43 11.80 0.68
CA GLY A 94 -10.47 12.64 1.28
C GLY A 94 -11.30 13.34 0.21
N ASP A 95 -11.41 14.67 0.28
CA ASP A 95 -12.09 15.46 -0.75
C ASP A 95 -11.21 15.58 -2.01
N TYR A 96 -11.10 14.48 -2.76
CA TYR A 96 -10.13 14.31 -3.84
C TYR A 96 -10.37 15.24 -5.04
N MET A 97 -11.58 15.79 -5.17
CA MET A 97 -11.93 16.75 -6.22
C MET A 97 -11.48 18.18 -5.88
N LYS A 98 -11.10 18.44 -4.63
CA LYS A 98 -10.51 19.68 -4.21
C LYS A 98 -8.97 19.54 -4.23
N PRO A 99 -8.27 20.17 -5.18
CA PRO A 99 -6.81 20.14 -5.17
C PRO A 99 -6.29 20.81 -3.89
N PRO A 100 -5.15 20.34 -3.34
CA PRO A 100 -4.50 20.98 -2.20
C PRO A 100 -4.09 22.42 -2.55
N GLU A 101 -3.95 23.26 -1.53
CA GLU A 101 -3.47 24.64 -1.68
C GLU A 101 -2.02 24.64 -2.21
N ASP A 102 -1.60 25.72 -2.86
CA ASP A 102 -0.31 25.77 -3.58
C ASP A 102 0.91 25.54 -2.66
N ASP A 103 0.80 25.91 -1.39
CA ASP A 103 1.80 25.72 -0.33
C ASP A 103 1.85 24.29 0.22
N GLU A 104 0.79 23.50 0.03
CA GLU A 104 0.70 22.09 0.43
C GLU A 104 1.17 21.11 -0.68
N LYS A 105 1.43 21.62 -1.89
CA LYS A 105 1.89 20.82 -3.03
C LYS A 105 3.37 20.47 -2.91
N SER A 106 3.69 19.29 -2.38
CA SER A 106 5.05 18.74 -2.42
C SER A 106 5.29 17.91 -3.69
N GLY A 107 6.30 18.26 -4.48
CA GLY A 107 6.76 17.41 -5.59
C GLY A 107 7.43 16.13 -5.08
N HIS A 108 7.13 14.99 -5.71
CA HIS A 108 7.72 13.69 -5.38
C HIS A 108 9.25 13.64 -5.65
N PHE A 109 9.76 14.59 -6.43
CA PHE A 109 11.18 14.84 -6.62
C PHE A 109 11.52 16.21 -6.04
N THR A 110 11.91 16.26 -4.77
CA THR A 110 12.62 17.44 -4.27
C THR A 110 14.02 17.39 -4.87
N SER A 111 14.27 18.18 -5.89
CA SER A 111 15.65 18.53 -6.26
C SER A 111 16.26 19.17 -5.02
N VAL A 112 17.09 18.42 -4.29
CA VAL A 112 18.07 19.03 -3.39
C VAL A 112 18.95 19.89 -4.27
N GLU A 113 18.69 21.19 -4.29
CA GLU A 113 19.67 22.17 -4.74
C GLU A 113 20.92 21.91 -3.89
N SER A 114 21.95 21.37 -4.53
CA SER A 114 23.27 21.30 -3.92
C SER A 114 23.74 22.73 -3.78
N ASP A 115 23.66 23.25 -2.56
CA ASP A 115 24.33 24.48 -2.17
C ASP A 115 25.80 24.39 -2.62
N LYS A 116 26.20 25.37 -3.42
CA LYS A 116 27.55 25.56 -3.97
C LYS A 116 28.47 26.17 -2.92
#